data_AF-A0A970YCW0-F1
#
_entry.id   AF-A0A970YCW0-F1
#
_cell.length_a   1.000
_cell.length_b   1.000
_cell.length_c   1.000
_cell.angle_alpha   90.00
_cell.angle_beta   90.00
_cell.angle_gamma   90.00
#
_symmetry.space_group_name_H-M   'P 1'
#
loop_
_entity.id
_entity.type
_entity.pdbx_description
1 polymer ?
#
loop_
_entity_poly.entity_id
_entity_poly.type
_entity_poly.pdbx_seq_one_letter_code
_entity_poly.pdbx_strand_id
1 'polypeptide(L)'
;MSIRECAMNSEAFRRLYEVYKNRETVSDAFRKNGGKVVGQMGCDVPDELVIAAGMMPVRLYADEYRPLVQADKYLEYSFDPVMRAQFEKVVDGTYNDRIDYLAISNSTDVIIRLYLYLREIKRLDPAAPIPPLEFIDWLFTRKMIHQSRNE
;
A
#
# COMPACT_ATOMS: atom_id res chain seq x y z
N MET A 1 23.77 4.44 -8.73
CA MET A 1 24.26 5.80 -8.46
C MET A 1 24.42 5.98 -6.95
N SER A 2 25.57 6.46 -6.48
CA SER A 2 25.76 6.82 -5.07
C SER A 2 25.09 8.16 -4.74
N ILE A 3 24.70 8.35 -3.48
CA ILE A 3 24.16 9.63 -3.00
C ILE A 3 25.30 10.65 -3.04
N ARG A 4 25.01 11.86 -3.55
CA ARG A 4 26.00 12.94 -3.64
C ARG A 4 26.34 13.47 -2.24
N GLU A 5 27.60 13.78 -2.01
CA GLU A 5 28.10 14.30 -0.72
C GLU A 5 27.36 15.57 -0.28
N CYS A 6 27.09 16.49 -1.20
CA CYS A 6 26.34 17.71 -0.90
C CYS A 6 24.91 17.44 -0.38
N ALA A 7 24.28 16.34 -0.81
CA ALA A 7 22.98 15.92 -0.28
C ALA A 7 23.12 15.37 1.15
N MET A 8 24.14 14.55 1.41
CA MET A 8 24.40 14.00 2.75
C MET A 8 24.69 15.09 3.80
N ASN A 9 25.29 16.20 3.40
CA ASN A 9 25.53 17.34 4.28
C ASN A 9 24.26 18.14 4.62
N SER A 10 23.17 17.96 3.86
CA SER A 10 21.88 18.60 4.15
C SER A 10 21.12 17.87 5.26
N GLU A 11 20.76 18.59 6.32
CA GLU A 11 19.94 18.05 7.42
C GLU A 11 18.57 17.55 6.92
N ALA A 12 17.91 18.33 6.06
CA ALA A 12 16.61 17.98 5.50
C ALA A 12 16.69 16.67 4.70
N PHE A 13 17.73 16.50 3.88
CA PHE A 13 17.95 15.27 3.13
C PHE A 13 18.19 14.08 4.06
N ARG A 14 19.06 14.23 5.08
CA ARG A 14 19.30 13.17 6.06
C ARG A 14 18.01 12.73 6.75
N ARG A 15 17.16 13.67 7.16
CA ARG A 15 15.87 13.35 7.78
C ARG A 15 14.93 12.58 6.85
N LEU A 16 14.83 12.98 5.58
CA LEU A 16 14.05 12.25 4.58
C LEU A 16 14.63 10.85 4.31
N TYR A 17 15.95 10.75 4.23
CA TYR A 17 16.66 9.48 3.99
C TYR A 17 16.45 8.49 5.12
N GLU A 18 16.52 8.94 6.38
CA GLU A 18 16.24 8.11 7.56
C GLU A 18 14.82 7.55 7.53
N VAL A 19 13.83 8.38 7.23
CA VAL A 19 12.43 7.92 7.09
C VAL A 19 12.29 6.97 5.90
N TYR A 20 12.96 7.24 4.78
CA TYR A 20 12.93 6.37 3.60
C TYR A 20 13.53 4.99 3.87
N LYS A 21 14.58 4.90 4.69
CA LYS A 21 15.23 3.65 5.10
C LYS A 21 14.45 2.91 6.18
N ASN A 22 13.77 3.64 7.06
CA ASN A 22 13.03 3.11 8.21
C ASN A 22 11.54 3.46 8.12
N ARG A 23 10.91 3.18 6.96
CA ARG A 23 9.55 3.65 6.60
C ARG A 23 8.50 3.35 7.65
N GLU A 24 8.65 2.20 8.29
CA GLU A 24 7.69 1.66 9.23
C GLU A 24 7.82 2.24 10.64
N THR A 25 8.95 2.89 10.98
CA THR A 25 9.21 3.33 12.36
C THR A 25 8.16 4.32 12.86
N VAL A 26 7.67 5.19 11.98
CA VAL A 26 6.67 6.20 12.34
C VAL A 26 5.31 5.56 12.61
N SER A 27 4.86 4.65 11.74
CA SER A 27 3.59 3.93 11.91
C SER A 27 3.65 2.98 13.11
N ASP A 28 4.77 2.29 13.30
CA ASP A 28 4.97 1.39 14.45
C ASP A 28 4.91 2.19 15.77
N ALA A 29 5.51 3.40 15.82
CA ALA A 29 5.42 4.27 16.98
C ALA A 29 3.99 4.82 17.21
N PHE A 30 3.29 5.19 16.13
CA PHE A 30 1.90 5.65 16.20
C PHE A 30 0.99 4.58 16.81
N ARG A 31 1.14 3.31 16.37
CA ARG A 31 0.39 2.17 16.93
C ARG A 31 0.74 1.87 18.38
N LYS A 32 2.03 1.91 18.74
CA LYS A 32 2.48 1.72 20.12
C LYS A 32 1.88 2.75 21.09
N ASN A 33 1.55 3.95 20.60
CA ASN A 33 0.85 4.99 21.36
C ASN A 33 -0.69 4.84 21.34
N GLY A 34 -1.21 3.71 20.87
CA GLY A 34 -2.65 3.40 20.83
C GLY A 34 -3.38 3.89 19.57
N GLY A 35 -2.67 4.47 18.60
CA GLY A 35 -3.23 4.87 17.32
C GLY A 35 -3.52 3.67 16.41
N LYS A 36 -4.35 3.87 15.39
CA LYS A 36 -4.63 2.86 14.35
C LYS A 36 -4.03 3.27 13.00
N VAL A 37 -3.54 2.29 12.24
CA VAL A 37 -2.94 2.51 10.92
C VAL A 37 -3.82 1.92 9.83
N VAL A 38 -4.06 2.70 8.79
CA VAL A 38 -4.73 2.25 7.56
C VAL A 38 -3.69 2.11 6.46
N GLY A 39 -3.41 0.87 6.08
CA GLY A 39 -2.65 0.57 4.88
C GLY A 39 -3.46 0.94 3.64
N GLN A 40 -2.81 1.48 2.61
CA GLN A 40 -3.48 1.91 1.39
C GLN A 40 -2.83 1.27 0.15
N MET A 41 -3.68 0.74 -0.73
CA MET A 41 -3.31 0.28 -2.06
C MET A 41 -4.14 1.03 -3.10
N GLY A 42 -3.47 1.73 -4.00
CA GLY A 42 -4.11 2.74 -4.86
C GLY A 42 -3.50 4.12 -4.65
N CYS A 43 -3.81 5.04 -5.56
CA CYS A 43 -3.28 6.40 -5.52
C CYS A 43 -4.32 7.45 -5.10
N ASP A 44 -5.57 7.05 -4.93
CA ASP A 44 -6.74 7.91 -4.72
C ASP A 44 -7.55 7.50 -3.48
N VAL A 45 -6.98 6.70 -2.57
CA VAL A 45 -7.55 6.56 -1.22
C VAL A 45 -7.37 7.92 -0.51
N PRO A 46 -8.43 8.52 0.05
CA PRO A 46 -8.35 9.88 0.58
C PRO A 46 -7.74 9.88 1.98
N ASP A 47 -6.51 10.38 2.08
CA ASP A 47 -5.79 10.52 3.36
C ASP A 47 -6.58 11.36 4.37
N GLU A 48 -7.32 12.35 3.89
CA GLU A 48 -8.12 13.25 4.72
C GLU A 48 -9.19 12.50 5.54
N LEU A 49 -9.82 11.46 4.97
CA LEU A 49 -10.82 10.66 5.70
C LEU A 49 -10.15 9.80 6.78
N VAL A 50 -8.98 9.24 6.48
CA VAL A 50 -8.20 8.44 7.44
C VAL A 50 -7.73 9.31 8.60
N ILE A 51 -7.18 10.49 8.30
CA ILE A 51 -6.69 11.45 9.28
C ILE A 51 -7.84 12.00 10.13
N ALA A 52 -8.98 12.35 9.51
CA ALA A 52 -10.16 12.84 10.23
C ALA A 52 -10.72 11.79 11.22
N ALA A 53 -10.54 10.50 10.93
CA ALA A 53 -10.88 9.41 11.86
C ALA A 53 -9.85 9.19 12.98
N GLY A 54 -8.81 10.03 13.07
CA GLY A 54 -7.73 9.90 14.05
C GLY A 54 -6.78 8.74 13.76
N MET A 55 -6.75 8.24 12.53
CA MET A 55 -5.90 7.13 12.09
C MET A 55 -4.75 7.65 11.21
N MET A 56 -3.70 6.84 11.07
CA MET A 56 -2.55 7.17 10.24
C MET A 56 -2.64 6.46 8.88
N PRO A 57 -2.71 7.20 7.75
CA PRO A 57 -2.60 6.59 6.42
C PRO A 57 -1.16 6.18 6.14
N VAL A 58 -0.98 4.96 5.61
CA VAL A 58 0.31 4.44 5.18
C VAL A 58 0.16 3.78 3.81
N ARG A 59 0.89 4.30 2.83
CA ARG A 59 0.95 3.68 1.51
C ARG A 59 1.78 2.40 1.56
N LEU A 60 1.20 1.29 1.09
CA LEU A 60 1.95 0.05 0.96
C LEU A 60 3.05 0.20 -0.09
N TYR A 61 4.19 -0.42 0.16
CA TYR A 61 5.33 -0.39 -0.77
C TYR A 61 5.91 -1.78 -0.99
N ALA A 62 6.51 -1.96 -2.16
CA ALA A 62 7.23 -3.18 -2.53
C ALA A 62 8.65 -3.17 -1.96
N ASP A 63 9.07 -4.32 -1.46
CA ASP A 63 10.48 -4.57 -1.10
C ASP A 63 11.23 -5.02 -2.36
N GLU A 64 12.45 -4.50 -2.59
CA GLU A 64 13.19 -4.67 -3.85
C GLU A 64 13.65 -6.12 -4.10
N TYR A 65 14.00 -6.86 -3.04
CA TYR A 65 14.63 -8.19 -3.13
C TYR A 65 13.90 -9.25 -2.29
N ARG A 66 12.57 -9.22 -2.27
CA ARG A 66 11.77 -10.19 -1.50
C ARG A 66 11.27 -11.33 -2.41
N PRO A 67 11.42 -12.61 -1.99
CA PRO A 67 10.77 -13.72 -2.68
C PRO A 67 9.23 -13.58 -2.66
N LEU A 68 8.57 -14.00 -3.74
CA LEU A 68 7.12 -13.87 -3.95
C LEU A 68 6.37 -15.18 -3.67
N VAL A 69 6.71 -15.87 -2.58
CA VAL A 69 6.28 -17.26 -2.32
C VAL A 69 4.77 -17.40 -2.23
N GLN A 70 4.08 -16.44 -1.63
CA GLN A 70 2.62 -16.46 -1.52
C GLN A 70 1.95 -15.90 -2.77
N ALA A 71 2.43 -14.78 -3.29
CA ALA A 71 1.90 -14.15 -4.50
C ALA A 71 1.95 -15.09 -5.71
N ASP A 72 3.00 -15.90 -5.85
CA ASP A 72 3.15 -16.89 -6.93
C ASP A 72 2.06 -17.98 -6.93
N LYS A 73 1.36 -18.18 -5.80
CA LYS A 73 0.24 -19.14 -5.70
C LYS A 73 -1.07 -18.59 -6.26
N TYR A 74 -1.21 -17.27 -6.30
CA TYR A 74 -2.48 -16.60 -6.59
C TYR A 74 -2.43 -15.75 -7.86
N LEU A 75 -1.28 -15.12 -8.14
CA LEU A 75 -1.14 -14.12 -9.20
C LEU A 75 -0.33 -14.64 -10.38
N GLU A 76 -0.86 -14.44 -11.59
CA GLU A 76 -0.18 -14.76 -12.84
C GLU A 76 1.04 -13.85 -13.07
N TYR A 77 2.08 -14.38 -13.72
CA TYR A 77 3.33 -13.66 -14.03
C TYR A 77 3.14 -12.36 -14.84
N SER A 78 1.96 -12.17 -15.45
CA SER A 78 1.59 -10.96 -16.18
C SER A 78 1.22 -9.78 -15.27
N PHE A 79 1.02 -9.98 -13.97
CA PHE A 79 0.83 -8.89 -13.02
C PHE A 79 2.10 -8.04 -12.88
N ASP A 80 1.91 -6.73 -12.70
CA ASP A 80 3.01 -5.80 -12.45
C ASP A 80 3.87 -6.26 -11.25
N PRO A 81 5.22 -6.29 -11.36
CA PRO A 81 6.09 -6.80 -10.29
C PRO A 81 5.97 -6.04 -8.97
N VAL A 82 5.75 -4.73 -9.01
CA VAL A 82 5.59 -3.91 -7.79
C VAL A 82 4.27 -4.28 -7.09
N MET A 83 3.22 -4.50 -7.86
CA MET A 83 1.93 -4.97 -7.35
C MET A 83 2.00 -6.38 -6.75
N ARG A 84 2.71 -7.32 -7.41
CA ARG A 84 2.96 -8.66 -6.86
C ARG A 84 3.73 -8.60 -5.53
N ALA A 85 4.75 -7.76 -5.44
CA ALA A 85 5.54 -7.59 -4.22
C ALA A 85 4.76 -6.92 -3.07
N GLN A 86 3.88 -5.96 -3.38
CA GLN A 86 2.96 -5.42 -2.38
C GLN A 86 1.96 -6.48 -1.90
N PHE A 87 1.40 -7.26 -2.84
CA PHE A 87 0.49 -8.35 -2.53
C PHE A 87 1.15 -9.40 -1.64
N GLU A 88 2.39 -9.81 -1.93
CA GLU A 88 3.18 -10.72 -1.08
C GLU A 88 3.18 -10.27 0.39
N LYS A 89 3.53 -9.00 0.66
CA LYS A 89 3.57 -8.45 2.02
C LYS A 89 2.21 -8.46 2.73
N VAL A 90 1.12 -8.40 1.96
CA VAL A 90 -0.24 -8.49 2.52
C VAL A 90 -0.56 -9.94 2.87
N VAL A 91 -0.32 -10.89 1.97
CA VAL A 91 -0.74 -12.29 2.16
C VAL A 91 0.23 -13.14 2.98
N ASP A 92 1.49 -12.71 3.12
CA ASP A 92 2.49 -13.39 3.96
C ASP A 92 2.47 -12.95 5.42
N GLY A 93 1.60 -12.00 5.77
CA GLY A 93 1.41 -11.50 7.12
C GLY A 93 2.42 -10.44 7.57
N THR A 94 3.27 -9.91 6.69
CA THR A 94 4.19 -8.80 7.03
C THR A 94 3.48 -7.64 7.68
N TYR A 95 2.25 -7.34 7.24
CA TYR A 95 1.47 -6.22 7.74
C TYR A 95 0.51 -6.56 8.90
N ASN A 96 0.37 -7.81 9.33
CA ASN A 96 -0.60 -8.19 10.39
C ASN A 96 -0.44 -7.35 11.66
N ASP A 97 0.79 -7.22 12.14
CA ASP A 97 1.11 -6.47 13.34
C ASP A 97 1.52 -5.03 13.03
N ARG A 98 1.28 -4.54 11.80
CA ARG A 98 1.61 -3.17 11.37
C ARG A 98 0.43 -2.33 10.88
N ILE A 99 -0.62 -2.93 10.33
CA ILE A 99 -1.82 -2.22 9.88
C ILE A 99 -3.08 -2.80 10.51
N ASP A 100 -4.05 -1.93 10.82
CA ASP A 100 -5.33 -2.30 11.42
C ASP A 100 -6.42 -2.51 10.35
N TYR A 101 -6.31 -1.80 9.23
CA TYR A 101 -7.21 -1.88 8.09
C TYR A 101 -6.42 -1.72 6.79
N LEU A 102 -6.93 -2.28 5.68
CA LEU A 102 -6.40 -2.10 4.34
C LEU A 102 -7.47 -1.50 3.43
N ALA A 103 -7.28 -0.23 3.08
CA ALA A 103 -8.12 0.46 2.11
C ALA A 103 -7.55 0.27 0.70
N ILE A 104 -8.39 -0.19 -0.21
CA ILE A 104 -8.04 -0.43 -1.61
C ILE A 104 -9.03 0.31 -2.48
N SER A 105 -8.54 1.07 -3.46
CA SER A 105 -9.40 1.78 -4.39
C SER A 105 -9.43 1.15 -5.77
N ASN A 106 -10.38 1.59 -6.60
CA ASN A 106 -10.53 1.13 -7.97
C ASN A 106 -9.63 1.88 -8.99
N SER A 107 -8.48 2.45 -8.58
CA SER A 107 -7.63 3.30 -9.45
C SER A 107 -7.19 2.66 -10.77
N THR A 108 -7.02 1.34 -10.79
CA THR A 108 -6.62 0.56 -11.98
C THR A 108 -7.22 -0.84 -11.95
N ASP A 109 -7.41 -1.45 -13.12
CA ASP A 109 -7.89 -2.84 -13.22
C ASP A 109 -7.02 -3.84 -12.45
N VAL A 110 -5.71 -3.61 -12.38
CA VAL A 110 -4.79 -4.46 -11.61
C VAL A 110 -5.15 -4.42 -10.13
N ILE A 111 -5.32 -3.22 -9.56
CA ILE A 111 -5.64 -3.06 -8.13
C ILE A 111 -7.03 -3.62 -7.80
N ILE A 112 -8.02 -3.43 -8.69
CA ILE A 112 -9.35 -4.05 -8.55
C ILE A 112 -9.20 -5.58 -8.47
N ARG A 113 -8.42 -6.19 -9.37
CA ARG A 113 -8.18 -7.63 -9.33
C ARG A 113 -7.52 -8.06 -8.04
N LEU A 114 -6.49 -7.36 -7.56
CA LEU A 114 -5.83 -7.69 -6.29
C LEU A 114 -6.82 -7.68 -5.12
N TYR A 115 -7.71 -6.69 -5.04
CA TYR A 115 -8.78 -6.66 -4.05
C TYR A 115 -9.67 -7.91 -4.14
N LEU A 116 -10.07 -8.32 -5.36
CA LEU A 116 -10.88 -9.52 -5.55
C LEU A 116 -10.16 -10.80 -5.09
N TYR A 117 -8.86 -10.94 -5.38
CA TYR A 117 -8.05 -12.06 -4.87
C TYR A 117 -7.97 -12.05 -3.34
N LEU A 118 -7.62 -10.91 -2.72
CA LEU A 118 -7.51 -10.79 -1.27
C LEU A 118 -8.84 -11.12 -0.57
N ARG A 119 -9.95 -10.59 -1.10
CA ARG A 119 -11.29 -10.86 -0.59
C ARG A 119 -11.62 -12.34 -0.68
N GLU A 120 -11.28 -12.99 -1.79
CA GLU A 120 -11.56 -14.41 -1.99
C GLU A 120 -10.70 -15.30 -1.10
N ILE A 121 -9.41 -14.97 -0.92
CA ILE A 121 -8.53 -15.64 0.04
C ILE A 121 -9.13 -15.55 1.44
N LYS A 122 -9.55 -14.36 1.88
CA LYS A 122 -10.14 -14.17 3.21
C LYS A 122 -11.50 -14.88 3.37
N ARG A 123 -12.27 -15.02 2.28
CA ARG A 123 -13.54 -15.77 2.26
C ARG A 123 -13.31 -17.27 2.43
N LEU A 124 -12.29 -17.81 1.76
CA LEU A 124 -11.94 -19.24 1.80
C LEU A 124 -11.20 -19.61 3.09
N ASP A 125 -10.34 -18.73 3.57
CA ASP A 125 -9.59 -18.85 4.81
C ASP A 125 -9.76 -17.59 5.68
N PRO A 126 -10.75 -17.58 6.59
CA PRO A 126 -10.93 -16.47 7.52
C PRO A 126 -9.73 -16.21 8.43
N ALA A 127 -8.87 -17.20 8.66
CA ALA A 127 -7.67 -17.08 9.47
C ALA A 127 -6.46 -16.55 8.67
N ALA A 128 -6.59 -16.37 7.34
CA ALA A 128 -5.54 -15.81 6.51
C ALA A 128 -5.05 -14.46 7.08
N PRO A 129 -3.74 -14.19 7.04
CA PRO A 129 -3.10 -13.02 7.64
C PRO A 129 -3.31 -11.75 6.79
N ILE A 130 -4.55 -11.54 6.35
CA ILE A 130 -4.99 -10.40 5.56
C ILE A 130 -5.80 -9.50 6.49
N PRO A 131 -5.39 -8.24 6.68
CA PRO A 131 -6.13 -7.26 7.48
C PRO A 131 -7.54 -7.01 6.91
N PRO A 132 -8.49 -6.53 7.73
CA PRO A 132 -9.82 -6.15 7.24
C PRO A 132 -9.73 -5.22 6.02
N LEU A 133 -10.43 -5.61 4.95
CA LEU A 133 -10.38 -4.96 3.64
C LEU A 133 -11.55 -3.99 3.49
N GLU A 134 -11.28 -2.78 3.02
CA GLU A 134 -12.29 -1.82 2.59
C GLU A 134 -12.04 -1.41 1.14
N PHE A 135 -13.09 -1.44 0.31
CA PHE A 135 -12.98 -1.11 -1.11
C PHE A 135 -13.65 0.23 -1.41
N ILE A 136 -12.87 1.16 -1.97
CA ILE A 136 -13.33 2.48 -2.36
C ILE A 136 -13.60 2.45 -3.87
N ASP A 137 -14.89 2.39 -4.20
CA ASP A 137 -15.37 2.41 -5.58
C ASP A 137 -15.60 3.85 -6.04
N TRP A 138 -14.60 4.45 -6.69
CA TRP A 138 -14.77 5.74 -7.34
C TRP A 138 -15.60 5.60 -8.60
N LEU A 139 -16.67 6.40 -8.70
CA LEU A 139 -17.50 6.39 -9.89
C LEU A 139 -16.71 6.90 -11.11
N PHE A 140 -16.40 6.01 -12.04
CA PHE A 140 -15.90 6.41 -13.35
C PHE A 140 -16.99 7.18 -14.10
N THR A 141 -16.79 8.49 -14.28
CA THR A 141 -17.72 9.32 -15.03
C THR A 141 -17.69 8.92 -16.50
N ARG A 142 -18.87 8.72 -17.11
CA ARG A 142 -18.99 8.37 -18.55
C ARG A 142 -18.37 9.37 -19.51
N LYS A 143 -18.14 10.60 -19.06
CA LYS A 143 -17.48 11.66 -19.83
C LYS A 143 -16.07 11.82 -19.30
N MET A 144 -15.07 11.68 -20.17
CA MET A 144 -13.70 12.07 -19.83
C MET A 144 -13.64 13.60 -19.75
N ILE A 145 -13.78 14.16 -18.55
CA ILE A 145 -13.87 15.61 -18.35
C ILE A 145 -12.49 16.29 -18.51
N HIS A 146 -11.39 15.52 -18.48
CA HIS A 146 -10.03 16.08 -18.39
C HIS A 146 -8.97 15.42 -19.29
N GLN A 147 -9.33 14.49 -20.18
CA GLN A 147 -8.36 13.94 -21.14
C GLN A 147 -8.36 14.74 -22.45
N SER A 148 -8.04 16.03 -22.37
CA SER A 148 -7.56 16.76 -23.55
C SER A 148 -6.13 16.31 -23.79
N ARG A 149 -5.94 15.33 -24.67
CA ARG A 149 -4.59 15.04 -25.16
C ARG A 149 -4.12 16.25 -25.95
N ASN A 150 -3.07 16.92 -25.48
CA ASN A 150 -2.29 17.81 -26.30
C ASN A 150 -1.43 16.94 -27.22
N GLU A 151 -2.04 16.41 -28.30
CA GLU A 151 -1.30 15.84 -29.44
C GLU A 151 -0.79 16.98 -30.34
#